data_AF-A0A7R9G2X2-F1
#
_entry.id   AF-A0A7R9G2X2-F1
#
_cell.length_a   1.000
_cell.length_b   1.000
_cell.length_c   1.000
_cell.angle_alpha   90.00
_cell.angle_beta   90.00
_cell.angle_gamma   90.00
#
_symmetry.space_group_name_H-M   'P 1'
#
loop_
_entity.id
_entity.type
_entity.pdbx_description
1 polymer ?
#
loop_
_entity_poly.entity_id
_entity_poly.type
_entity_poly.pdbx_seq_one_letter_code
_entity_poly.pdbx_strand_id
1 'polypeptide(L)'
;MLDLRVVPLPLDNLYQRLAHLPATSFYPLVEIKSDIIQTEQQLDAATLPLIIRERDTEYQFHRVVLYDRLLMGYPYKKASILKEARKDVPPIFRGDIWAALLEVAGNMEDLYISIDKETPTHMDRQIEVDIPRCHQYDELLSSCEGHKKFKRVLKAWVVSHPQYVYWQGLDSLCAPFLFLNFNKEYQAYACFSAFIPKYLHNFFLKDNSAIIQEYLAKFSHLIVFHDPALANHLASINFIPELFAIPWFLTMFSHVFPLHKIFHLWDKLLLGDASFPLYIGLSILEQLRDTLLESGFNECILLFSDLPEIDIERCVTNSIELYCSTPRSVTYRQHELSLTTSDSESSQLEISPITVAELQSEFCPRISAADVLDLLDINHAKFSRPKVVVVDIRPPDEFHRGAVPGSINIPYSGDAHISCLTRHKGKIMVVAGSGRGPHACEFSRRLVSEGFSRVCTLHKGVQVLRSTNILVVPNAM
;
A
#
# COMPACT_ATOMS: atom_id res chain seq x y z
N MET A 1 -35.24 37.63 5.73
CA MET A 1 -33.85 38.13 5.88
C MET A 1 -32.98 37.22 5.05
N LEU A 2 -32.22 37.77 4.10
CA LEU A 2 -31.15 37.03 3.44
C LEU A 2 -30.08 36.76 4.50
N ASP A 3 -29.79 35.50 4.78
CA ASP A 3 -28.62 35.14 5.57
C ASP A 3 -27.40 35.57 4.77
N LEU A 4 -26.71 36.62 5.23
CA LEU A 4 -25.53 37.18 4.55
C LEU A 4 -24.35 36.19 4.45
N ARG A 5 -24.46 35.03 5.09
CA ARG A 5 -23.51 33.90 4.97
C ARG A 5 -23.80 33.02 3.74
N VAL A 6 -24.97 33.13 3.12
CA VAL A 6 -25.37 32.33 1.97
C VAL A 6 -25.14 33.14 0.69
N VAL A 7 -24.10 32.77 -0.06
CA VAL A 7 -23.78 33.37 -1.37
C VAL A 7 -24.31 32.46 -2.48
N PRO A 8 -25.40 32.82 -3.18
CA PRO A 8 -25.86 32.06 -4.33
C PRO A 8 -24.89 32.25 -5.49
N LEU A 9 -24.26 31.17 -5.94
CA LEU A 9 -23.37 31.19 -7.11
C LEU A 9 -24.20 30.96 -8.39
N PRO A 10 -24.07 31.82 -9.42
CA PRO A 10 -24.79 31.65 -10.67
C PRO A 10 -24.30 30.41 -11.43
N LEU A 11 -25.23 29.61 -11.94
CA LEU A 11 -24.92 28.40 -12.72
C LEU A 11 -24.98 28.62 -14.24
N ASP A 12 -25.27 29.84 -14.69
CA ASP A 12 -25.48 30.14 -16.13
C ASP A 12 -24.28 29.77 -16.99
N ASN A 13 -23.05 30.03 -16.52
CA ASN A 13 -21.84 29.69 -17.24
C ASN A 13 -21.67 28.16 -17.38
N LEU A 14 -22.00 27.41 -16.32
CA LEU A 14 -21.95 25.96 -16.34
C LEU A 14 -22.99 25.39 -17.31
N TYR A 15 -24.22 25.93 -17.30
CA TYR A 15 -25.26 25.53 -18.25
C TYR A 15 -24.85 25.81 -19.70
N GLN A 16 -24.28 26.98 -19.98
CA GLN A 16 -23.79 27.30 -21.33
C GLN A 16 -22.66 26.35 -21.78
N ARG A 17 -21.73 26.02 -20.88
CA ARG A 17 -20.62 25.10 -21.18
C ARG A 17 -21.08 23.66 -21.45
N LEU A 18 -22.18 23.22 -20.87
CA LEU A 18 -22.69 21.86 -21.01
C LEU A 18 -23.86 21.75 -22.00
N ALA A 19 -24.26 22.86 -22.64
CA ALA A 19 -25.44 22.92 -23.50
C ALA A 19 -25.34 22.06 -24.77
N HIS A 20 -24.14 21.75 -25.24
CA HIS A 20 -23.91 20.90 -26.42
C HIS A 20 -24.05 19.40 -26.10
N LEU A 21 -24.04 19.01 -24.83
CA LEU A 21 -24.11 17.61 -24.44
C LEU A 21 -25.51 17.03 -24.69
N PRO A 22 -25.62 15.80 -25.22
CA PRO A 22 -26.91 15.16 -25.45
C PRO A 22 -27.59 14.82 -24.12
N ALA A 23 -28.93 14.76 -24.12
CA ALA A 23 -29.71 14.43 -22.92
C ALA A 23 -29.33 13.07 -22.30
N THR A 24 -28.86 12.12 -23.11
CA THR A 24 -28.37 10.81 -22.66
C THR A 24 -27.14 10.92 -21.75
N SER A 25 -26.33 11.97 -21.87
CA SER A 25 -25.18 12.23 -20.99
C SER A 25 -25.59 12.62 -19.56
N PHE A 26 -26.81 13.13 -19.35
CA PHE A 26 -27.35 13.46 -18.03
C PHE A 26 -28.00 12.26 -17.33
N TYR A 27 -28.43 11.26 -18.11
CA TYR A 27 -29.18 10.09 -17.63
C TYR A 27 -28.64 8.78 -18.23
N PRO A 28 -27.37 8.40 -17.94
CA PRO A 28 -26.78 7.20 -18.52
C PRO A 28 -27.47 5.92 -18.06
N LEU A 29 -27.63 4.98 -19.01
CA LEU A 29 -27.97 3.60 -18.72
C LEU A 29 -26.69 2.82 -18.37
N VAL A 30 -26.42 2.65 -17.08
CA VAL A 30 -25.15 2.05 -16.59
C VAL A 30 -25.06 0.53 -16.87
N GLU A 31 -26.18 -0.16 -17.08
CA GLU A 31 -26.24 -1.63 -17.27
C GLU A 31 -25.99 -2.11 -18.71
N ILE A 32 -26.25 -1.27 -19.71
CA ILE A 32 -26.10 -1.61 -21.13
C ILE A 32 -24.95 -0.78 -21.65
N LYS A 33 -23.81 -1.39 -22.02
CA LYS A 33 -22.60 -0.76 -22.62
C LYS A 33 -22.69 0.78 -22.61
N SER A 34 -22.58 1.38 -21.42
CA SER A 34 -23.02 2.76 -21.20
C SER A 34 -22.31 3.70 -22.16
N ASP A 35 -23.09 4.49 -22.91
CA ASP A 35 -22.54 5.48 -23.85
C ASP A 35 -21.55 6.40 -23.13
N ILE A 36 -21.79 6.75 -21.87
CA ILE A 36 -20.88 7.60 -21.08
C ILE A 36 -19.49 6.97 -20.89
N ILE A 37 -19.39 5.66 -20.70
CA ILE A 37 -18.08 5.00 -20.54
C ILE A 37 -17.29 5.06 -21.86
N GLN A 38 -17.98 5.02 -23.00
CA GLN A 38 -17.35 5.14 -24.33
C GLN A 38 -17.01 6.61 -24.66
N THR A 39 -17.93 7.54 -24.36
CA THR A 39 -17.74 8.99 -24.59
C THR A 39 -16.62 9.55 -23.72
N GLU A 40 -16.52 9.15 -22.45
CA GLU A 40 -15.42 9.56 -21.55
C GLU A 40 -14.06 9.21 -22.15
N GLN A 41 -13.91 8.02 -22.75
CA GLN A 41 -12.66 7.57 -23.38
C GLN A 41 -12.31 8.33 -24.65
N GLN A 42 -13.27 9.04 -25.25
CA GLN A 42 -13.09 9.81 -26.48
C GLN A 42 -12.80 11.30 -26.21
N LEU A 43 -12.93 11.77 -24.97
CA LEU A 43 -12.60 13.14 -24.61
C LEU A 43 -11.09 13.36 -24.65
N ASP A 44 -10.66 14.45 -25.29
CA ASP A 44 -9.24 14.84 -25.36
C ASP A 44 -8.60 14.95 -23.96
N ALA A 45 -9.39 15.36 -22.96
CA ALA A 45 -8.94 15.48 -21.58
C ALA A 45 -8.59 14.12 -20.94
N ALA A 46 -9.17 13.01 -21.38
CA ALA A 46 -9.03 11.71 -20.71
C ALA A 46 -7.59 11.16 -20.72
N THR A 47 -6.77 11.60 -21.66
CA THR A 47 -5.34 11.23 -21.75
C THR A 47 -4.40 12.22 -21.03
N LEU A 48 -4.94 13.32 -20.50
CA LEU A 48 -4.13 14.35 -19.83
C LEU A 48 -3.81 13.96 -18.37
N PRO A 49 -2.76 14.55 -17.78
CA PRO A 49 -2.44 14.43 -16.35
C PRO A 49 -3.66 14.64 -15.43
N LEU A 50 -3.66 13.97 -14.28
CA LEU A 50 -4.84 13.91 -13.40
C LEU A 50 -5.29 15.32 -12.96
N ILE A 51 -4.34 16.19 -12.65
CA ILE A 51 -4.61 17.57 -12.20
C ILE A 51 -5.40 18.36 -13.28
N ILE A 52 -5.14 18.10 -14.56
CA ILE A 52 -5.87 18.76 -15.65
C ILE A 52 -7.28 18.16 -15.76
N ARG A 53 -7.40 16.83 -15.67
CA ARG A 53 -8.69 16.12 -15.68
C ARG A 53 -9.60 16.52 -14.53
N GLU A 54 -9.06 16.83 -13.36
CA GLU A 54 -9.84 17.32 -12.21
C GLU A 54 -10.40 18.74 -12.40
N ARG A 55 -9.80 19.53 -13.29
CA ARG A 55 -10.23 20.91 -13.59
C ARG A 55 -11.09 21.01 -14.86
N ASP A 56 -11.07 19.98 -15.70
CA ASP A 56 -11.86 19.94 -16.91
C ASP A 56 -13.36 19.74 -16.60
N THR A 57 -14.18 20.69 -17.05
CA THR A 57 -15.61 20.74 -16.67
C THR A 57 -16.41 19.60 -17.30
N GLU A 58 -16.14 19.25 -18.56
CA GLU A 58 -16.90 18.23 -19.29
C GLU A 58 -16.50 16.82 -18.82
N TYR A 59 -15.20 16.58 -18.65
CA TYR A 59 -14.68 15.35 -18.06
C TYR A 59 -15.27 15.13 -16.67
N GLN A 60 -15.19 16.13 -15.79
CA GLN A 60 -15.76 16.01 -14.44
C GLN A 60 -17.28 15.79 -14.49
N PHE A 61 -18.02 16.46 -15.38
CA PHE A 61 -19.45 16.20 -15.54
C PHE A 61 -19.73 14.70 -15.79
N HIS A 62 -19.03 14.09 -16.74
CA HIS A 62 -19.20 12.66 -17.04
C HIS A 62 -18.82 11.75 -15.86
N ARG A 63 -17.70 12.04 -15.16
CA ARG A 63 -17.31 11.30 -13.96
C ARG A 63 -18.36 11.41 -12.86
N VAL A 64 -18.84 12.61 -12.58
CA VAL A 64 -19.82 12.90 -11.53
C VAL A 64 -21.13 12.17 -11.80
N VAL A 65 -21.69 12.30 -13.00
CA VAL A 65 -22.93 11.61 -13.37
C VAL A 65 -22.79 10.09 -13.29
N LEU A 66 -21.64 9.54 -13.71
CA LEU A 66 -21.37 8.10 -13.59
C LEU A 66 -21.34 7.65 -12.12
N TYR A 67 -20.57 8.34 -11.27
CA TYR A 67 -20.43 7.95 -9.87
C TYR A 67 -21.71 8.13 -9.06
N ASP A 68 -22.51 9.16 -9.33
CA ASP A 68 -23.83 9.33 -8.73
C ASP A 68 -24.68 8.05 -8.91
N ARG A 69 -24.76 7.55 -10.15
CA ARG A 69 -25.49 6.30 -10.45
C ARG A 69 -24.88 5.06 -9.80
N LEU A 70 -23.55 4.96 -9.80
CA LEU A 70 -22.86 3.82 -9.20
C LEU A 70 -23.05 3.77 -7.67
N LEU A 71 -23.00 4.93 -7.01
CA LEU A 71 -23.20 5.06 -5.56
C LEU A 71 -24.65 4.78 -5.17
N MET A 72 -25.64 5.24 -5.96
CA MET A 72 -27.05 4.85 -5.75
C MET A 72 -27.27 3.33 -5.84
N GLY A 73 -26.47 2.62 -6.64
CA GLY A 73 -26.51 1.16 -6.78
C GLY A 73 -25.61 0.39 -5.82
N TYR A 74 -24.93 1.06 -4.89
CA TYR A 74 -24.11 0.41 -3.86
C TYR A 74 -25.01 -0.33 -2.85
N PRO A 75 -24.67 -1.55 -2.38
CA PRO A 75 -23.40 -2.27 -2.55
C PRO A 75 -23.27 -3.10 -3.83
N TYR A 76 -24.36 -3.34 -4.58
CA TYR A 76 -24.36 -4.22 -5.75
C TYR A 76 -23.43 -3.75 -6.88
N LYS A 77 -23.11 -2.44 -6.94
CA LYS A 77 -22.19 -1.83 -7.91
C LYS A 77 -20.74 -1.68 -7.44
N LYS A 78 -20.36 -2.26 -6.30
CA LYS A 78 -18.98 -2.19 -5.75
C LYS A 78 -17.89 -2.52 -6.79
N ALA A 79 -18.07 -3.59 -7.58
CA ALA A 79 -17.09 -3.97 -8.60
C ALA A 79 -16.91 -2.91 -9.71
N SER A 80 -17.98 -2.20 -10.06
CA SER A 80 -17.94 -1.10 -11.03
C SER A 80 -17.28 0.14 -10.45
N ILE A 81 -17.57 0.49 -9.19
CA ILE A 81 -16.89 1.58 -8.46
C ILE A 81 -15.38 1.32 -8.42
N LEU A 82 -14.96 0.10 -8.07
CA LEU A 82 -13.55 -0.30 -8.06
C LEU A 82 -12.90 -0.15 -9.44
N LYS A 83 -13.60 -0.56 -10.51
CA LYS A 83 -13.11 -0.44 -11.87
C LYS A 83 -12.87 1.02 -12.26
N GLU A 84 -13.83 1.90 -11.98
CA GLU A 84 -13.73 3.31 -12.34
C GLU A 84 -12.70 4.06 -11.46
N ALA A 85 -12.59 3.70 -10.18
CA ALA A 85 -11.62 4.30 -9.26
C ALA A 85 -10.16 3.99 -9.65
N ARG A 86 -9.92 2.85 -10.32
CA ARG A 86 -8.62 2.54 -10.93
C ARG A 86 -8.21 3.58 -11.98
N LYS A 87 -9.15 4.23 -12.67
CA LYS A 87 -8.85 5.37 -13.55
C LYS A 87 -8.49 6.60 -12.71
N ASP A 88 -9.45 7.12 -11.95
CA ASP A 88 -9.31 8.25 -11.03
C ASP A 88 -10.57 8.38 -10.14
N VAL A 89 -10.56 9.31 -9.20
CA VAL A 89 -11.70 9.59 -8.32
C VAL A 89 -12.08 11.07 -8.48
N PRO A 90 -13.32 11.41 -8.86
CA PRO A 90 -13.74 12.80 -9.01
C PRO A 90 -13.78 13.50 -7.64
N PRO A 91 -13.24 14.74 -7.51
CA PRO A 91 -13.15 15.41 -6.22
C PRO A 91 -14.47 15.56 -5.47
N ILE A 92 -15.57 15.83 -6.16
CA ILE A 92 -16.87 16.10 -5.52
C ILE A 92 -17.45 14.87 -4.80
N PHE A 93 -17.17 13.66 -5.28
CA PHE A 93 -17.66 12.41 -4.71
C PHE A 93 -16.59 11.62 -3.96
N ARG A 94 -15.38 12.16 -3.82
CA ARG A 94 -14.24 11.43 -3.23
C ARG A 94 -14.56 10.86 -1.85
N GLY A 95 -15.20 11.63 -0.97
CA GLY A 95 -15.61 11.17 0.36
C GLY A 95 -16.55 9.96 0.33
N ASP A 96 -17.58 10.00 -0.52
CA ASP A 96 -18.57 8.92 -0.66
C ASP A 96 -17.97 7.68 -1.37
N ILE A 97 -17.07 7.90 -2.36
CA ILE A 97 -16.35 6.83 -3.04
C ILE A 97 -15.39 6.12 -2.08
N TRP A 98 -14.64 6.87 -1.27
CA TRP A 98 -13.76 6.30 -0.25
C TRP A 98 -14.56 5.49 0.78
N ALA A 99 -15.72 5.97 1.21
CA ALA A 99 -16.63 5.21 2.08
C ALA A 99 -17.04 3.88 1.43
N ALA A 100 -17.40 3.89 0.14
CA ALA A 100 -17.74 2.68 -0.60
C ALA A 100 -16.56 1.71 -0.76
N LEU A 101 -15.34 2.23 -1.01
CA LEU A 101 -14.10 1.45 -1.12
C LEU A 101 -13.65 0.84 0.22
N LEU A 102 -13.93 1.52 1.32
CA LEU A 102 -13.71 1.06 2.69
C LEU A 102 -14.85 0.18 3.22
N GLU A 103 -15.87 -0.07 2.40
CA GLU A 103 -17.00 -0.92 2.74
C GLU A 103 -17.82 -0.40 3.94
N VAL A 104 -17.86 0.92 4.09
CA VAL A 104 -18.70 1.57 5.08
C VAL A 104 -20.17 1.36 4.69
N ALA A 105 -20.89 0.64 5.55
CA ALA A 105 -22.30 0.33 5.37
C ALA A 105 -23.05 0.37 6.70
N GLY A 106 -24.38 0.41 6.63
CA GLY A 106 -25.25 0.46 7.79
C GLY A 106 -25.49 1.88 8.33
N ASN A 107 -26.20 1.97 9.45
CA ASN A 107 -26.60 3.23 10.05
C ASN A 107 -25.47 3.82 10.93
N MET A 108 -24.45 4.34 10.25
CA MET A 108 -23.28 4.93 10.92
C MET A 108 -23.60 6.25 11.63
N GLU A 109 -24.65 6.96 11.22
CA GLU A 109 -25.06 8.23 11.82
C GLU A 109 -25.56 8.02 13.25
N ASP A 110 -26.51 7.12 13.46
CA ASP A 110 -27.02 6.78 14.80
C ASP A 110 -25.91 6.22 15.70
N LEU A 111 -25.04 5.36 15.14
CA LEU A 111 -23.89 4.84 15.87
C LEU A 111 -22.98 5.98 16.34
N TYR A 112 -22.57 6.88 15.44
CA TYR A 112 -21.69 7.99 15.79
C TYR A 112 -22.31 8.95 16.82
N ILE A 113 -23.61 9.24 16.70
CA ILE A 113 -24.35 10.07 17.65
C ILE A 113 -24.32 9.42 19.04
N SER A 114 -24.54 8.11 19.12
CA SER A 114 -24.62 7.36 20.40
C SER A 114 -23.31 7.28 21.20
N ILE A 115 -22.15 7.49 20.57
CA ILE A 115 -20.84 7.40 21.26
C ILE A 115 -20.66 8.58 22.23
N ASP A 116 -20.21 8.31 23.45
CA ASP A 116 -19.86 9.37 24.41
C ASP A 116 -18.60 10.12 23.95
N LYS A 117 -18.74 11.42 23.72
CA LYS A 117 -17.67 12.33 23.28
C LYS A 117 -17.33 13.40 24.34
N GLU A 118 -18.04 13.40 25.47
CA GLU A 118 -17.97 14.46 26.47
C GLU A 118 -17.21 14.01 27.72
N THR A 119 -17.34 12.75 28.13
CA THR A 119 -16.68 12.26 29.35
C THR A 119 -15.16 12.33 29.20
N PRO A 120 -14.43 13.00 30.13
CA PRO A 120 -12.98 13.14 30.02
C PRO A 120 -12.24 11.80 29.97
N THR A 121 -11.24 11.69 29.10
CA THR A 121 -10.32 10.54 29.06
C THR A 121 -8.88 11.00 29.20
N HIS A 122 -8.01 10.08 29.63
CA HIS A 122 -6.59 10.35 29.77
C HIS A 122 -5.89 10.74 28.44
N MET A 123 -6.53 10.47 27.29
CA MET A 123 -6.01 10.86 25.96
C MET A 123 -6.38 12.30 25.55
N ASP A 124 -7.33 12.95 26.23
CA ASP A 124 -7.90 14.22 25.77
C ASP A 124 -6.87 15.34 25.72
N ARG A 125 -5.96 15.37 26.71
CA ARG A 125 -4.89 16.36 26.75
C ARG A 125 -3.98 16.28 25.51
N GLN A 126 -3.67 15.07 25.05
CA GLN A 126 -2.82 14.91 23.88
C GLN A 126 -3.55 15.33 22.61
N ILE A 127 -4.82 14.93 22.47
CA ILE A 127 -5.69 15.34 21.35
C ILE A 127 -5.77 16.88 21.26
N GLU A 128 -5.96 17.56 22.38
CA GLU A 128 -6.09 19.02 22.44
C GLU A 128 -4.80 19.78 22.08
N VAL A 129 -3.63 19.18 22.31
CA VAL A 129 -2.34 19.79 21.97
C VAL A 129 -1.95 19.53 20.51
N ASP A 130 -2.41 18.42 19.94
CA ASP A 130 -2.05 18.02 18.58
C ASP A 130 -2.91 18.70 17.52
N ILE A 131 -4.24 18.73 17.71
CA ILE A 131 -5.20 19.32 16.75
C ILE A 131 -4.77 20.72 16.28
N PRO A 132 -4.41 21.68 17.16
CA PRO A 132 -4.08 23.02 16.72
C PRO A 132 -2.83 23.10 15.85
N ARG A 133 -1.96 22.08 15.87
CA ARG A 133 -0.71 22.00 15.09
C ARG A 133 -0.87 21.19 13.81
N CYS A 134 -1.98 20.46 13.68
CA CYS A 134 -2.28 19.56 12.58
C CYS A 134 -2.79 20.35 11.36
N HIS A 135 -2.12 20.20 10.20
CA HIS A 135 -2.55 20.80 8.93
C HIS A 135 -2.91 22.30 9.00
N GLN A 136 -2.13 23.10 9.76
CA GLN A 136 -2.39 24.54 9.99
C GLN A 136 -2.46 25.40 8.71
N TYR A 137 -1.93 24.90 7.60
CA TYR A 137 -2.00 25.58 6.30
C TYR A 137 -3.39 25.51 5.66
N ASP A 138 -4.28 24.62 6.11
CA ASP A 138 -5.63 24.43 5.56
C ASP A 138 -6.67 25.20 6.37
N GLU A 139 -7.32 26.19 5.74
CA GLU A 139 -8.25 27.10 6.41
C GLU A 139 -9.49 26.40 7.02
N LEU A 140 -9.95 25.32 6.39
CA LEU A 140 -11.13 24.59 6.86
C LEU A 140 -10.81 23.82 8.15
N LEU A 141 -9.69 23.09 8.14
CA LEU A 141 -9.25 22.29 9.27
C LEU A 141 -8.71 23.12 10.43
N SER A 142 -8.01 24.23 10.16
CA SER A 142 -7.47 25.14 11.18
C SER A 142 -8.54 26.04 11.81
N SER A 143 -9.77 26.00 11.31
CA SER A 143 -10.89 26.77 11.85
C SER A 143 -11.32 26.26 13.23
N CYS A 144 -11.96 27.11 14.02
CA CYS A 144 -12.52 26.72 15.33
C CYS A 144 -13.51 25.55 15.21
N GLU A 145 -14.32 25.52 14.15
CA GLU A 145 -15.23 24.39 13.89
C GLU A 145 -14.48 23.13 13.45
N GLY A 146 -13.42 23.28 12.64
CA GLY A 146 -12.52 22.18 12.28
C GLY A 146 -11.91 21.51 13.52
N HIS A 147 -11.36 22.30 14.44
CA HIS A 147 -10.80 21.79 15.70
C HIS A 147 -11.84 21.05 16.56
N LYS A 148 -13.06 21.59 16.69
CA LYS A 148 -14.14 20.93 17.43
C LYS A 148 -14.54 19.59 16.78
N LYS A 149 -14.63 19.55 15.45
CA LYS A 149 -14.96 18.34 14.69
C LYS A 149 -13.86 17.29 14.81
N PHE A 150 -12.59 17.68 14.70
CA PHE A 150 -11.44 16.80 14.97
C PHE A 150 -11.54 16.16 16.35
N LYS A 151 -11.75 16.98 17.39
CA LYS A 151 -11.86 16.48 18.76
C LYS A 151 -12.98 15.45 18.87
N ARG A 152 -14.17 15.72 18.31
CA ARG A 152 -15.30 14.78 18.35
C ARG A 152 -15.02 13.47 17.63
N VAL A 153 -14.46 13.51 16.42
CA VAL A 153 -14.16 12.30 15.63
C VAL A 153 -13.07 11.44 16.30
N LEU A 154 -11.97 12.06 16.73
CA LEU A 154 -10.88 11.37 17.42
C LEU A 154 -11.33 10.80 18.77
N LYS A 155 -12.12 11.57 19.53
CA LYS A 155 -12.69 11.12 20.80
C LYS A 155 -13.62 9.93 20.60
N ALA A 156 -14.53 10.01 19.61
CA ALA A 156 -15.41 8.91 19.28
C ALA A 156 -14.61 7.65 18.94
N TRP A 157 -13.53 7.79 18.16
CA TRP A 157 -12.69 6.65 17.80
C TRP A 157 -11.99 6.02 19.01
N VAL A 158 -11.35 6.82 19.87
CA VAL A 158 -10.66 6.31 21.07
C VAL A 158 -11.64 5.63 22.05
N VAL A 159 -12.83 6.20 22.23
CA VAL A 159 -13.87 5.63 23.11
C VAL A 159 -14.42 4.31 22.54
N SER A 160 -14.60 4.21 21.22
CA SER A 160 -15.06 2.98 20.56
C SER A 160 -14.02 1.86 20.51
N HIS A 161 -12.73 2.17 20.71
CA HIS A 161 -11.64 1.20 20.60
C HIS A 161 -10.77 1.20 21.88
N PRO A 162 -11.29 0.67 23.00
CA PRO A 162 -10.62 0.74 24.30
C PRO A 162 -9.27 0.00 24.37
N GLN A 163 -8.98 -0.88 23.40
CA GLN A 163 -7.68 -1.54 23.26
C GLN A 163 -6.58 -0.62 22.72
N TYR A 164 -6.95 0.50 22.10
CA TYR A 164 -6.02 1.44 21.47
C TYR A 164 -5.82 2.70 22.32
N VAL A 165 -4.65 3.32 22.12
CA VAL A 165 -4.30 4.61 22.69
C VAL A 165 -4.06 5.60 21.56
N TYR A 166 -4.34 6.87 21.82
CA TYR A 166 -3.97 7.95 20.93
C TYR A 166 -2.44 8.07 20.85
N TRP A 167 -1.88 7.80 19.67
CA TRP A 167 -0.50 8.10 19.32
C TRP A 167 -0.44 9.42 18.53
N GLN A 168 0.58 10.23 18.78
CA GLN A 168 0.80 11.46 18.00
C GLN A 168 0.89 11.12 16.50
N GLY A 169 0.16 11.86 15.67
CA GLY A 169 -0.01 11.59 14.24
C GLY A 169 -1.36 10.98 13.87
N LEU A 170 -2.14 10.49 14.85
CA LEU A 170 -3.50 9.98 14.62
C LEU A 170 -4.46 11.08 14.12
N ASP A 171 -4.25 12.31 14.58
CA ASP A 171 -4.88 13.53 14.07
C ASP A 171 -4.58 13.76 12.58
N SER A 172 -3.32 13.63 12.17
CA SER A 172 -2.93 13.73 10.76
C SER A 172 -3.58 12.63 9.93
N LEU A 173 -3.69 11.40 10.46
CA LEU A 173 -4.40 10.30 9.78
C LEU A 173 -5.92 10.57 9.65
N CYS A 174 -6.53 11.23 10.63
CA CYS A 174 -7.94 11.60 10.62
C CYS A 174 -8.25 12.74 9.63
N ALA A 175 -7.28 13.61 9.35
CA ALA A 175 -7.48 14.85 8.61
C ALA A 175 -8.11 14.67 7.21
N PRO A 176 -7.64 13.73 6.34
CA PRO A 176 -8.23 13.55 5.02
C PRO A 176 -9.72 13.14 5.09
N PHE A 177 -10.09 12.28 6.05
CA PHE A 177 -11.47 11.84 6.21
C PHE A 177 -12.37 12.97 6.69
N LEU A 178 -11.90 13.76 7.66
CA LEU A 178 -12.66 14.90 8.16
C LEU A 178 -12.82 15.99 7.10
N PHE A 179 -11.77 16.29 6.35
CA PHE A 179 -11.81 17.28 5.27
C PHE A 179 -12.88 16.90 4.22
N LEU A 180 -12.82 15.66 3.71
CA LEU A 180 -13.73 15.19 2.68
C LEU A 180 -15.19 15.04 3.15
N ASN A 181 -15.40 14.90 4.46
CA ASN A 181 -16.71 14.63 5.06
C ASN A 181 -17.06 15.66 6.15
N PHE A 182 -16.64 16.91 5.97
CA PHE A 182 -16.76 17.94 7.01
C PHE A 182 -18.19 18.16 7.52
N ASN A 183 -19.17 18.02 6.61
CA ASN A 183 -20.61 18.11 6.90
C ASN A 183 -21.26 16.79 7.30
N LYS A 184 -20.54 15.66 7.17
CA LYS A 184 -20.98 14.30 7.52
C LYS A 184 -19.97 13.66 8.48
N GLU A 185 -19.85 14.19 9.70
CA GLU A 185 -18.85 13.70 10.68
C GLU A 185 -18.94 12.19 10.95
N TYR A 186 -20.16 11.63 10.94
CA TYR A 186 -20.37 10.19 11.09
C TYR A 186 -19.69 9.39 9.98
N GLN A 187 -19.64 9.92 8.75
CA GLN A 187 -18.98 9.29 7.61
C GLN A 187 -17.46 9.43 7.72
N ALA A 188 -16.96 10.58 8.19
CA ALA A 188 -15.53 10.73 8.52
C ALA A 188 -15.08 9.68 9.55
N TYR A 189 -15.83 9.57 10.66
CA TYR A 189 -15.61 8.56 11.69
C TYR A 189 -15.69 7.14 11.14
N ALA A 190 -16.71 6.81 10.35
CA ALA A 190 -16.90 5.48 9.80
C ALA A 190 -15.76 5.07 8.86
N CYS A 191 -15.35 5.95 7.94
CA CYS A 191 -14.21 5.72 7.06
C CYS A 191 -12.92 5.53 7.88
N PHE A 192 -12.69 6.38 8.87
CA PHE A 192 -11.51 6.30 9.74
C PHE A 192 -11.47 4.98 10.53
N SER A 193 -12.60 4.59 11.13
CA SER A 193 -12.77 3.32 11.86
C SER A 193 -12.60 2.09 10.96
N ALA A 194 -12.98 2.15 9.69
CA ALA A 194 -12.77 1.07 8.72
C ALA A 194 -11.34 1.03 8.16
N PHE A 195 -10.69 2.19 8.01
CA PHE A 195 -9.35 2.30 7.44
C PHE A 195 -8.27 1.71 8.34
N ILE A 196 -8.33 1.99 9.65
CA ILE A 196 -7.30 1.54 10.60
C ILE A 196 -7.15 0.02 10.65
N PRO A 197 -8.19 -0.82 10.82
CA PRO A 197 -8.01 -2.26 10.80
C PRO A 197 -7.52 -2.79 9.45
N LYS A 198 -7.78 -2.10 8.34
CA LYS A 198 -7.31 -2.51 7.01
C LYS A 198 -5.80 -2.30 6.82
N TYR A 199 -5.25 -1.15 7.24
CA TYR A 199 -3.85 -0.80 6.94
C TYR A 199 -2.93 -0.68 8.17
N LEU A 200 -3.52 -0.48 9.34
CA LEU A 200 -2.85 -0.13 10.61
C LEU A 200 -3.32 -1.06 11.75
N HIS A 201 -3.64 -2.31 11.42
CA HIS A 201 -4.11 -3.27 12.42
C HIS A 201 -3.12 -3.34 13.59
N ASN A 202 -3.59 -3.07 14.80
CA ASN A 202 -2.80 -3.06 16.03
C ASN A 202 -1.65 -2.05 16.13
N PHE A 203 -1.53 -1.09 15.20
CA PHE A 203 -0.53 -0.03 15.28
C PHE A 203 -0.73 0.90 16.49
N PHE A 204 -1.97 1.06 16.96
CA PHE A 204 -2.30 1.98 18.05
C PHE A 204 -2.45 1.28 19.41
N LEU A 205 -1.96 0.04 19.54
CA LEU A 205 -1.84 -0.60 20.85
C LEU A 205 -0.90 0.21 21.75
N LYS A 206 -1.06 0.03 23.08
CA LYS A 206 -0.14 0.62 24.06
C LYS A 206 1.29 0.09 23.88
N ASP A 207 1.43 -1.21 23.60
CA ASP A 207 2.66 -1.82 23.12
C ASP A 207 2.43 -2.34 21.70
N ASN A 208 3.01 -1.63 20.74
CA ASN A 208 2.93 -1.91 19.31
C ASN A 208 4.30 -2.31 18.73
N SER A 209 5.31 -2.56 19.60
CA SER A 209 6.71 -2.70 19.20
C SER A 209 6.91 -3.83 18.20
N ALA A 210 6.29 -5.00 18.44
CA ALA A 210 6.38 -6.14 17.53
C ALA A 210 5.76 -5.87 16.15
N ILE A 211 4.66 -5.11 16.10
CA ILE A 211 3.94 -4.76 14.87
C ILE A 211 4.79 -3.80 14.04
N ILE A 212 5.30 -2.73 14.66
CA ILE A 212 6.13 -1.73 13.99
C ILE A 212 7.44 -2.38 13.52
N GLN A 213 8.11 -3.17 14.36
CA GLN A 213 9.36 -3.84 14.00
C GLN A 213 9.18 -4.85 12.85
N GLU A 214 8.10 -5.63 12.85
CA GLU A 214 7.78 -6.50 11.71
C GLU A 214 7.58 -5.69 10.44
N TYR A 215 6.79 -4.61 10.52
CA TYR A 215 6.47 -3.76 9.37
C TYR A 215 7.72 -3.12 8.76
N LEU A 216 8.61 -2.57 9.59
CA LEU A 216 9.85 -1.95 9.16
C LEU A 216 10.87 -2.96 8.64
N ALA A 217 10.95 -4.16 9.23
CA ALA A 217 11.77 -5.23 8.70
C ALA A 217 11.32 -5.67 7.29
N LYS A 218 10.00 -5.75 7.05
CA LYS A 218 9.46 -6.02 5.71
C LYS A 218 9.77 -4.90 4.73
N PHE A 219 9.74 -3.65 5.18
CA PHE A 219 10.17 -2.53 4.37
C PHE A 219 11.66 -2.62 4.00
N SER A 220 12.55 -2.93 4.95
CA SER A 220 13.97 -3.20 4.68
C SER A 220 14.17 -4.32 3.65
N HIS A 221 13.45 -5.43 3.79
CA HIS A 221 13.51 -6.54 2.84
C HIS A 221 13.05 -6.15 1.44
N LEU A 222 12.05 -5.28 1.33
CA LEU A 222 11.60 -4.75 0.05
C LEU A 222 12.65 -3.83 -0.60
N ILE A 223 13.37 -3.00 0.18
CA ILE A 223 14.49 -2.20 -0.33
C ILE A 223 15.55 -3.15 -0.90
N VAL A 224 15.90 -4.20 -0.16
CA VAL A 224 16.85 -5.24 -0.62
C VAL A 224 16.39 -5.93 -1.90
N PHE A 225 15.10 -6.26 -1.99
CA PHE A 225 14.54 -6.96 -3.13
C PHE A 225 14.53 -6.09 -4.39
N HIS A 226 14.22 -4.80 -4.29
CA HIS A 226 14.09 -3.92 -5.45
C HIS A 226 15.36 -3.14 -5.80
N ASP A 227 16.08 -2.64 -4.79
CA ASP A 227 17.29 -1.83 -4.96
C ASP A 227 18.44 -2.33 -4.05
N PRO A 228 19.13 -3.41 -4.47
CA PRO A 228 20.24 -3.97 -3.70
C PRO A 228 21.39 -2.98 -3.51
N ALA A 229 21.60 -2.06 -4.45
CA ALA A 229 22.67 -1.07 -4.35
C ALA A 229 22.39 -0.08 -3.21
N LEU A 230 21.18 0.47 -3.18
CA LEU A 230 20.74 1.34 -2.08
C LEU A 230 20.73 0.59 -0.76
N ALA A 231 20.21 -0.64 -0.72
CA ALA A 231 20.17 -1.43 0.51
C ALA A 231 21.56 -1.69 1.10
N ASN A 232 22.55 -2.03 0.26
CA ASN A 232 23.92 -2.23 0.71
C ASN A 232 24.55 -0.94 1.23
N HIS A 233 24.31 0.18 0.55
CA HIS A 233 24.78 1.50 0.98
C HIS A 233 24.22 1.86 2.35
N LEU A 234 22.89 1.86 2.50
CA LEU A 234 22.22 2.17 3.76
C LEU A 234 22.68 1.25 4.90
N ALA A 235 22.86 -0.05 4.63
CA ALA A 235 23.41 -0.98 5.60
C ALA A 235 24.86 -0.64 6.00
N SER A 236 25.71 -0.20 5.06
CA SER A 236 27.11 0.17 5.34
C SER A 236 27.26 1.38 6.25
N ILE A 237 26.29 2.30 6.21
CA ILE A 237 26.24 3.49 7.08
C ILE A 237 25.34 3.30 8.30
N ASN A 238 24.83 2.08 8.53
CA ASN A 238 23.86 1.75 9.60
C ASN A 238 22.62 2.65 9.61
N PHE A 239 22.13 3.03 8.42
CA PHE A 239 20.93 3.84 8.26
C PHE A 239 19.72 2.94 8.04
N ILE A 240 18.90 2.77 9.07
CA ILE A 240 17.79 1.81 9.11
C ILE A 240 16.42 2.52 9.05
N PRO A 241 15.36 1.86 8.52
CA PRO A 241 14.03 2.46 8.40
C PRO A 241 13.41 3.02 9.69
N GLU A 242 13.75 2.48 10.86
CA GLU A 242 13.31 2.96 12.17
C GLU A 242 13.59 4.46 12.37
N LEU A 243 14.63 4.99 11.70
CA LEU A 243 15.05 6.39 11.83
C LEU A 243 14.13 7.37 11.09
N PHE A 244 13.38 6.94 10.07
CA PHE A 244 12.63 7.85 9.20
C PHE A 244 11.23 7.38 8.79
N ALA A 245 10.97 6.07 8.77
CA ALA A 245 9.75 5.52 8.17
C ALA A 245 8.59 5.32 9.16
N ILE A 246 8.82 5.45 10.47
CA ILE A 246 7.74 5.32 11.47
C ILE A 246 6.63 6.36 11.21
N PRO A 247 6.91 7.67 11.06
CA PRO A 247 5.86 8.65 10.78
C PRO A 247 5.15 8.40 9.45
N TRP A 248 5.86 7.88 8.45
CA TRP A 248 5.31 7.56 7.14
C TRP A 248 4.21 6.51 7.26
N PHE A 249 4.49 5.39 7.92
CA PHE A 249 3.52 4.31 8.02
C PHE A 249 2.45 4.58 9.06
N LEU A 250 2.80 5.12 10.24
CA LEU A 250 1.83 5.42 11.31
C LEU A 250 0.71 6.38 10.86
N THR A 251 1.05 7.32 9.98
CA THR A 251 0.10 8.33 9.47
C THR A 251 -0.33 8.06 8.03
N MET A 252 0.10 6.94 7.43
CA MET A 252 -0.11 6.64 6.01
C MET A 252 0.24 7.85 5.13
N PHE A 253 1.39 8.45 5.41
CA PHE A 253 2.01 9.60 4.77
C PHE A 253 1.30 10.95 4.98
N SER A 254 0.14 10.99 5.66
CA SER A 254 -0.66 12.22 5.77
C SER A 254 0.00 13.31 6.62
N HIS A 255 0.91 12.95 7.52
CA HIS A 255 1.72 13.92 8.24
C HIS A 255 2.85 14.51 7.38
N VAL A 256 3.29 13.79 6.35
CA VAL A 256 4.44 14.13 5.50
C VAL A 256 4.00 14.99 4.32
N PHE A 257 2.90 14.63 3.67
CA PHE A 257 2.43 15.32 2.47
C PHE A 257 1.21 16.21 2.73
N PRO A 258 1.06 17.30 1.98
CA PRO A 258 -0.14 18.12 2.04
C PRO A 258 -1.39 17.37 1.56
N LEU A 259 -2.57 17.75 2.03
CA LEU A 259 -3.83 17.03 1.79
C LEU A 259 -4.12 16.75 0.31
N HIS A 260 -3.86 17.72 -0.58
CA HIS A 260 -4.10 17.54 -2.02
C HIS A 260 -3.25 16.40 -2.62
N LYS A 261 -2.01 16.23 -2.15
CA LYS A 261 -1.13 15.10 -2.51
C LYS A 261 -1.65 13.79 -1.90
N ILE A 262 -2.13 13.85 -0.66
CA ILE A 262 -2.72 12.69 0.03
C ILE A 262 -3.97 12.17 -0.66
N PHE A 263 -4.83 13.03 -1.20
CA PHE A 263 -6.00 12.57 -1.94
C PHE A 263 -5.62 11.72 -3.16
N HIS A 264 -4.68 12.18 -3.98
CA HIS A 264 -4.22 11.42 -5.15
C HIS A 264 -3.52 10.11 -4.75
N LEU A 265 -2.73 10.15 -3.67
CA LEU A 265 -2.06 8.95 -3.16
C LEU A 265 -3.06 7.93 -2.62
N TRP A 266 -4.02 8.37 -1.80
CA TRP A 266 -4.98 7.50 -1.15
C TRP A 266 -6.08 6.99 -2.10
N ASP A 267 -6.39 7.73 -3.16
CA ASP A 267 -7.25 7.26 -4.26
C ASP A 267 -6.73 5.92 -4.84
N LYS A 268 -5.42 5.68 -4.82
CA LYS A 268 -4.81 4.40 -5.23
C LYS A 268 -4.53 3.45 -4.07
N LEU A 269 -4.10 3.97 -2.91
CA LEU A 269 -3.91 3.16 -1.70
C LEU A 269 -5.17 2.35 -1.37
N LEU A 270 -6.35 2.98 -1.45
CA LEU A 270 -7.62 2.35 -1.13
C LEU A 270 -8.00 1.17 -2.04
N LEU A 271 -7.40 1.10 -3.24
CA LEU A 271 -7.59 0.01 -4.20
C LEU A 271 -6.66 -1.19 -3.93
N GLY A 272 -5.60 -0.98 -3.14
CA GLY A 272 -4.64 -2.00 -2.74
C GLY A 272 -5.04 -2.74 -1.47
N ASP A 273 -4.20 -3.71 -1.11
CA ASP A 273 -4.23 -4.42 0.17
C ASP A 273 -3.35 -3.71 1.22
N ALA A 274 -3.26 -4.31 2.41
CA ALA A 274 -2.51 -3.75 3.52
C ALA A 274 -0.98 -3.65 3.27
N SER A 275 -0.46 -4.29 2.22
CA SER A 275 0.97 -4.21 1.85
C SER A 275 1.27 -3.04 0.94
N PHE A 276 0.26 -2.48 0.26
CA PHE A 276 0.43 -1.38 -0.69
C PHE A 276 1.22 -0.16 -0.16
N PRO A 277 1.03 0.29 1.11
CA PRO A 277 1.78 1.42 1.64
C PRO A 277 3.31 1.21 1.67
N LEU A 278 3.79 -0.04 1.77
CA LEU A 278 5.23 -0.34 1.70
C LEU A 278 5.82 0.06 0.35
N TYR A 279 5.08 -0.13 -0.74
CA TYR A 279 5.52 0.21 -2.10
C TYR A 279 5.51 1.72 -2.34
N ILE A 280 4.61 2.46 -1.67
CA ILE A 280 4.66 3.92 -1.63
C ILE A 280 5.97 4.39 -0.98
N GLY A 281 6.34 3.81 0.16
CA GLY A 281 7.62 4.08 0.81
C GLY A 281 8.82 3.80 -0.11
N LEU A 282 8.79 2.69 -0.86
CA LEU A 282 9.85 2.34 -1.80
C LEU A 282 9.94 3.35 -2.94
N SER A 283 8.80 3.79 -3.47
CA SER A 283 8.78 4.75 -4.55
C SER A 283 9.29 6.13 -4.13
N ILE A 284 9.07 6.53 -2.87
CA ILE A 284 9.69 7.74 -2.31
C ILE A 284 11.22 7.56 -2.25
N LEU A 285 11.72 6.42 -1.77
CA LEU A 285 13.16 6.14 -1.75
C LEU A 285 13.78 6.11 -3.14
N GLU A 286 13.06 5.61 -4.15
CA GLU A 286 13.51 5.61 -5.55
C GLU A 286 13.72 7.03 -6.09
N GLN A 287 12.87 7.99 -5.72
CA GLN A 287 13.02 9.39 -6.10
C GLN A 287 14.20 10.07 -5.40
N LEU A 288 14.55 9.63 -4.18
CA LEU A 288 15.66 10.16 -3.39
C LEU A 288 16.97 9.39 -3.59
N ARG A 289 16.93 8.34 -4.43
CA ARG A 289 17.97 7.32 -4.53
C ARG A 289 19.36 7.89 -4.80
N ASP A 290 19.48 8.78 -5.78
CA ASP A 290 20.79 9.30 -6.20
C ASP A 290 21.44 10.12 -5.07
N THR A 291 20.65 10.98 -4.40
CA THR A 291 21.11 11.72 -3.22
C THR A 291 21.47 10.79 -2.06
N LEU A 292 20.67 9.75 -1.81
CA LEU A 292 20.93 8.78 -0.73
C LEU A 292 22.24 8.02 -0.93
N LEU A 293 22.54 7.60 -2.17
CA LEU A 293 23.77 6.87 -2.50
C LEU A 293 25.04 7.73 -2.32
N GLU A 294 24.92 9.04 -2.46
CA GLU A 294 26.02 9.99 -2.25
C GLU A 294 26.14 10.46 -0.78
N SER A 295 25.11 10.19 0.03
CA SER A 295 24.99 10.68 1.41
C SER A 295 25.57 9.73 2.44
N GLY A 296 26.15 10.29 3.51
CA GLY A 296 26.46 9.58 4.74
C GLY A 296 25.27 9.55 5.71
N PHE A 297 25.49 9.01 6.91
CA PHE A 297 24.45 8.89 7.93
C PHE A 297 23.80 10.23 8.29
N ASN A 298 24.60 11.28 8.53
CA ASN A 298 24.09 12.58 8.97
C ASN A 298 23.33 13.31 7.85
N GLU A 299 23.84 13.22 6.62
CA GLU A 299 23.21 13.78 5.44
C GLU A 299 21.84 13.13 5.19
N CYS A 300 21.74 11.80 5.36
CA CYS A 300 20.46 11.10 5.31
C CYS A 300 19.48 11.59 6.39
N ILE A 301 19.91 11.76 7.65
CA ILE A 301 19.04 12.29 8.72
C ILE A 301 18.48 13.67 8.35
N LEU A 302 19.31 14.55 7.78
CA LEU A 302 18.88 15.87 7.34
C LEU A 302 17.88 15.78 6.18
N LEU A 303 18.18 14.93 5.18
CA LEU A 303 17.32 14.71 4.02
C LEU A 303 15.90 14.26 4.40
N PHE A 304 15.76 13.38 5.41
CA PHE A 304 14.44 12.91 5.85
C PHE A 304 13.75 13.87 6.84
N SER A 305 14.51 14.75 7.50
CA SER A 305 13.95 15.80 8.34
C SER A 305 13.32 16.93 7.52
N ASP A 306 13.87 17.20 6.34
CA ASP A 306 13.37 18.19 5.38
C ASP A 306 13.27 17.53 3.99
N LEU A 307 12.19 16.76 3.81
CA LEU A 307 11.99 15.94 2.62
C LEU A 307 11.87 16.83 1.37
N PRO A 308 12.68 16.59 0.32
CA PRO A 308 12.51 17.27 -0.96
C PRO A 308 11.11 17.06 -1.55
N GLU A 309 10.75 17.90 -2.51
CA GLU A 309 9.47 17.74 -3.18
C GLU A 309 9.38 16.38 -3.91
N ILE A 310 8.41 15.56 -3.49
CA ILE A 310 8.08 14.29 -4.12
C ILE A 310 7.01 14.50 -5.19
N ASP A 311 7.25 13.91 -6.37
CA ASP A 311 6.27 13.79 -7.44
C ASP A 311 5.31 12.64 -7.12
N ILE A 312 4.05 12.98 -6.88
CA ILE A 312 3.01 12.01 -6.47
C ILE A 312 2.49 11.18 -7.64
N GLU A 313 2.43 11.73 -8.85
CA GLU A 313 1.98 10.96 -10.03
C GLU A 313 3.01 9.87 -10.35
N ARG A 314 4.30 10.23 -10.31
CA ARG A 314 5.40 9.25 -10.41
C ARG A 314 5.36 8.27 -9.23
N CYS A 315 5.16 8.77 -8.01
CA CYS A 315 5.12 7.93 -6.81
C CYS A 315 4.07 6.82 -6.93
N VAL A 316 2.85 7.20 -7.30
CA VAL A 316 1.73 6.28 -7.50
C VAL A 316 2.02 5.26 -8.59
N THR A 317 2.52 5.71 -9.75
CA THR A 317 2.79 4.85 -10.90
C THR A 317 3.83 3.78 -10.56
N ASN A 318 4.96 4.21 -9.99
CA ASN A 318 6.04 3.31 -9.58
C ASN A 318 5.58 2.35 -8.47
N SER A 319 4.79 2.83 -7.49
CA SER A 319 4.24 1.96 -6.43
C SER A 319 3.40 0.82 -6.98
N ILE A 320 2.59 1.08 -8.02
CA ILE A 320 1.77 0.05 -8.69
C ILE A 320 2.67 -0.95 -9.43
N GLU A 321 3.70 -0.49 -10.14
CA GLU A 321 4.65 -1.38 -10.84
C GLU A 321 5.41 -2.28 -9.85
N LEU A 322 5.91 -1.70 -8.75
CA LEU A 322 6.58 -2.44 -7.68
C LEU A 322 5.63 -3.47 -7.07
N TYR A 323 4.40 -3.09 -6.74
CA TYR A 323 3.37 -3.99 -6.21
C TYR A 323 3.07 -5.14 -7.18
N CYS A 324 2.84 -4.86 -8.46
CA CYS A 324 2.51 -5.89 -9.46
C CYS A 324 3.68 -6.81 -9.82
N SER A 325 4.93 -6.34 -9.67
CA SER A 325 6.13 -7.13 -9.97
C SER A 325 6.67 -7.93 -8.79
N THR A 326 6.01 -7.87 -7.63
CA THR A 326 6.46 -8.51 -6.38
C THR A 326 5.52 -9.66 -5.99
N PRO A 327 6.06 -10.86 -5.71
CA PRO A 327 5.26 -11.97 -5.19
C PRO A 327 4.61 -11.61 -3.85
N ARG A 328 3.34 -11.99 -3.64
CA ARG A 328 2.56 -11.57 -2.46
C ARG A 328 3.19 -12.01 -1.14
N SER A 329 3.79 -13.19 -1.13
CA SER A 329 4.40 -13.76 0.08
C SER A 329 5.63 -12.98 0.58
N VAL A 330 6.28 -12.16 -0.28
CA VAL A 330 7.42 -11.30 0.10
C VAL A 330 7.02 -10.33 1.21
N THR A 331 5.80 -9.81 1.15
CA THR A 331 5.26 -8.83 2.12
C THR A 331 4.37 -9.46 3.19
N TYR A 332 4.35 -10.79 3.31
CA TYR A 332 3.59 -11.48 4.37
C TYR A 332 3.98 -10.97 5.76
N ARG A 333 2.98 -10.64 6.58
CA ARG A 333 3.13 -10.19 7.97
C ARG A 333 2.17 -10.97 8.87
N GLN A 334 2.66 -11.44 10.02
CA GLN A 334 1.84 -12.18 10.97
C GLN A 334 0.82 -11.29 11.69
N HIS A 335 1.11 -9.99 11.83
CA HIS A 335 0.25 -9.03 12.51
C HIS A 335 -0.75 -8.33 11.57
N GLU A 336 -0.80 -8.70 10.30
CA GLU A 336 -1.83 -8.22 9.38
C GLU A 336 -3.20 -8.82 9.73
N LEU A 337 -4.27 -8.07 9.54
CA LEU A 337 -5.63 -8.57 9.77
C LEU A 337 -5.95 -9.68 8.76
N SER A 338 -6.06 -10.93 9.22
CA SER A 338 -6.49 -12.04 8.36
C SER A 338 -7.99 -11.93 8.04
N LEU A 339 -8.32 -11.57 6.80
CA LEU A 339 -9.69 -11.52 6.30
C LEU A 339 -10.19 -12.89 5.80
N THR A 340 -9.36 -13.93 5.82
CA THR A 340 -9.72 -15.26 5.31
C THR A 340 -9.76 -16.29 6.45
N THR A 341 -10.93 -16.91 6.61
CA THR A 341 -11.12 -18.14 7.39
C THR A 341 -11.08 -19.31 6.40
N SER A 342 -10.36 -20.39 6.79
CA SER A 342 -10.27 -21.73 6.17
C SER A 342 -9.62 -21.91 4.77
N ASP A 343 -8.48 -22.60 4.73
CA ASP A 343 -8.39 -23.99 4.25
C ASP A 343 -7.09 -24.67 4.76
N SER A 344 -7.22 -25.86 5.32
CA SER A 344 -6.15 -26.54 6.06
C SER A 344 -5.02 -27.13 5.19
N GLU A 345 -5.25 -27.35 3.90
CA GLU A 345 -4.25 -27.94 2.98
C GLU A 345 -3.36 -26.92 2.26
N SER A 346 -3.88 -25.74 1.90
CA SER A 346 -3.09 -24.64 1.31
C SER A 346 -2.06 -24.05 2.29
N SER A 347 -2.30 -24.21 3.60
CA SER A 347 -1.45 -23.69 4.68
C SER A 347 0.02 -24.17 4.65
N GLN A 348 0.31 -25.34 4.06
CA GLN A 348 1.67 -25.88 4.10
C GLN A 348 2.63 -25.14 3.16
N LEU A 349 2.12 -24.73 2.00
CA LEU A 349 2.87 -24.04 0.95
C LEU A 349 3.04 -22.54 1.21
N GLU A 350 2.18 -21.97 2.06
CA GLU A 350 2.22 -20.57 2.44
C GLU A 350 3.32 -20.25 3.46
N ILE A 351 3.61 -18.95 3.61
CA ILE A 351 4.49 -18.46 4.67
C ILE A 351 3.86 -18.78 6.04
N SER A 352 4.69 -19.29 6.94
CA SER A 352 4.32 -19.47 8.34
C SER A 352 4.97 -18.37 9.18
N PRO A 353 4.33 -17.91 10.27
CA PRO A 353 4.90 -16.92 11.17
C PRO A 353 6.33 -17.28 11.64
N ILE A 354 7.15 -16.23 11.82
CA ILE A 354 8.49 -16.30 12.41
C ILE A 354 8.62 -15.21 13.46
N THR A 355 9.61 -15.34 14.34
CA THR A 355 9.85 -14.31 15.35
C THR A 355 10.39 -13.02 14.71
N VAL A 356 10.13 -11.87 15.34
CA VAL A 356 10.68 -10.58 14.88
C VAL A 356 12.21 -10.60 14.84
N ALA A 357 12.85 -11.26 15.82
CA ALA A 357 14.30 -11.41 15.86
C ALA A 357 14.84 -12.24 14.68
N GLU A 358 14.15 -13.33 14.31
CA GLU A 358 14.50 -14.12 13.13
C GLU A 358 14.33 -13.26 11.86
N LEU A 359 13.22 -12.54 11.72
CA LEU A 359 12.96 -11.66 10.58
C LEU A 359 14.02 -10.55 10.43
N GLN A 360 14.41 -9.91 11.52
CA GLN A 360 15.43 -8.85 11.54
C GLN A 360 16.85 -9.39 11.29
N SER A 361 17.11 -10.66 11.61
CA SER A 361 18.40 -11.30 11.30
C SER A 361 18.55 -11.61 9.80
N GLU A 362 17.44 -11.71 9.07
CA GLU A 362 17.44 -11.95 7.64
C GLU A 362 17.64 -10.65 6.87
N PHE A 363 18.51 -10.68 5.86
CA PHE A 363 18.72 -9.53 4.98
C PHE A 363 17.74 -9.52 3.79
N CYS A 364 17.36 -10.71 3.30
CA CYS A 364 16.50 -10.87 2.12
C CYS A 364 15.12 -11.37 2.54
N PRO A 365 14.04 -11.04 1.79
CA PRO A 365 12.73 -11.59 2.07
C PRO A 365 12.64 -13.09 1.79
N ARG A 366 11.62 -13.71 2.38
CA ARG A 366 11.19 -15.08 2.05
C ARG A 366 10.11 -15.06 0.97
N ILE A 367 10.05 -16.13 0.19
CA ILE A 367 8.97 -16.41 -0.77
C ILE A 367 8.28 -17.73 -0.41
N SER A 368 6.96 -17.80 -0.57
CA SER A 368 6.18 -19.02 -0.32
C SER A 368 6.38 -20.02 -1.45
N ALA A 369 6.11 -21.29 -1.15
CA ALA A 369 6.14 -22.33 -2.17
C ALA A 369 5.01 -22.14 -3.19
N ALA A 370 3.84 -21.65 -2.75
CA ALA A 370 2.71 -21.33 -3.62
C ALA A 370 3.08 -20.28 -4.67
N ASP A 371 3.70 -19.16 -4.25
CA ASP A 371 4.17 -18.13 -5.17
C ASP A 371 5.25 -18.67 -6.14
N VAL A 372 6.14 -19.55 -5.68
CA VAL A 372 7.15 -20.17 -6.55
C VAL A 372 6.50 -21.06 -7.61
N LEU A 373 5.48 -21.85 -7.25
CA LEU A 373 4.73 -22.66 -8.22
C LEU A 373 4.02 -21.78 -9.25
N ASP A 374 3.36 -20.71 -8.81
CA ASP A 374 2.68 -19.74 -9.67
C ASP A 374 3.62 -19.01 -10.64
N LEU A 375 4.89 -18.83 -10.25
CA LEU A 375 5.93 -18.25 -11.10
C LEU A 375 6.53 -19.26 -12.09
N LEU A 376 6.48 -20.56 -11.77
CA LEU A 376 6.99 -21.65 -12.62
C LEU A 376 5.95 -22.15 -13.63
N ASP A 377 4.65 -21.99 -13.37
CA ASP A 377 3.60 -22.42 -14.29
C ASP A 377 3.51 -21.50 -15.51
N ILE A 378 4.09 -21.97 -16.62
CA ILE A 378 4.15 -21.27 -17.91
C ILE A 378 2.78 -21.27 -18.62
N ASN A 379 1.86 -22.18 -18.29
CA ASN A 379 0.64 -22.42 -19.07
C ASN A 379 -0.56 -21.50 -18.73
N HIS A 380 -0.46 -20.66 -17.70
CA HIS A 380 -1.53 -19.76 -17.25
C HIS A 380 -1.24 -18.26 -17.37
N ALA A 381 -0.17 -17.85 -18.05
CA ALA A 381 0.26 -16.45 -18.06
C ALA A 381 -0.66 -15.52 -18.88
N LYS A 382 -1.60 -14.84 -18.20
CA LYS A 382 -2.38 -13.72 -18.77
C LYS A 382 -1.65 -12.36 -18.77
N PHE A 383 -0.42 -12.25 -18.28
CA PHE A 383 0.40 -11.03 -18.32
C PHE A 383 1.89 -11.37 -18.32
N SER A 384 2.74 -10.43 -18.72
CA SER A 384 4.21 -10.49 -18.66
C SER A 384 4.72 -10.61 -17.21
N ARG A 385 4.54 -11.78 -16.58
CA ARG A 385 5.04 -12.06 -15.23
C ARG A 385 6.58 -12.07 -15.21
N PRO A 386 7.22 -11.66 -14.10
CA PRO A 386 8.67 -11.73 -13.95
C PRO A 386 9.13 -13.18 -14.03
N LYS A 387 10.17 -13.45 -14.82
CA LYS A 387 10.77 -14.78 -14.94
C LYS A 387 11.45 -15.13 -13.61
N VAL A 388 11.33 -16.39 -13.18
CA VAL A 388 11.97 -16.91 -11.96
C VAL A 388 13.18 -17.79 -12.29
N VAL A 389 14.15 -17.84 -11.38
CA VAL A 389 15.28 -18.77 -11.40
C VAL A 389 15.46 -19.31 -9.99
N VAL A 390 15.41 -20.63 -9.86
CA VAL A 390 15.68 -21.31 -8.60
C VAL A 390 17.16 -21.68 -8.53
N VAL A 391 17.84 -21.20 -7.50
CA VAL A 391 19.24 -21.54 -7.18
C VAL A 391 19.23 -22.52 -6.01
N ASP A 392 19.48 -23.78 -6.29
CA ASP A 392 19.49 -24.84 -5.30
C ASP A 392 20.89 -24.95 -4.68
N ILE A 393 21.01 -24.59 -3.40
CA ILE A 393 22.29 -24.56 -2.68
C ILE A 393 22.60 -25.85 -1.93
N ARG A 394 21.79 -26.89 -2.10
CA ARG A 394 21.97 -28.18 -1.44
C ARG A 394 23.15 -28.94 -2.03
N PRO A 395 23.72 -29.92 -1.30
CA PRO A 395 24.74 -30.80 -1.84
C PRO A 395 24.28 -31.50 -3.13
N PRO A 396 25.19 -31.81 -4.07
CA PRO A 396 24.83 -32.47 -5.32
C PRO A 396 24.02 -33.75 -5.12
N ASP A 397 24.32 -34.56 -4.10
CA ASP A 397 23.59 -35.79 -3.82
C ASP A 397 22.09 -35.55 -3.52
N GLU A 398 21.78 -34.49 -2.78
CA GLU A 398 20.38 -34.10 -2.49
C GLU A 398 19.68 -33.52 -3.73
N PHE A 399 20.42 -32.77 -4.55
CA PHE A 399 19.93 -32.20 -5.79
C PHE A 399 19.56 -33.29 -6.81
N HIS A 400 20.44 -34.28 -7.01
CA HIS A 400 20.19 -35.39 -7.94
C HIS A 400 19.05 -36.30 -7.50
N ARG A 401 18.71 -36.34 -6.21
CA ARG A 401 17.54 -37.07 -5.70
C ARG A 401 16.20 -36.41 -6.04
N GLY A 402 16.20 -35.13 -6.39
CA GLY A 402 15.00 -34.38 -6.72
C GLY A 402 15.21 -32.88 -6.57
N ALA A 403 15.02 -32.14 -7.66
CA ALA A 403 15.16 -30.70 -7.70
C ALA A 403 14.04 -30.05 -8.51
N VAL A 404 13.89 -28.74 -8.35
CA VAL A 404 12.93 -27.97 -9.15
C VAL A 404 13.38 -27.97 -10.62
N PRO A 405 12.48 -28.19 -11.60
CA PRO A 405 12.83 -28.21 -13.02
C PRO A 405 13.52 -26.91 -13.44
N GLY A 406 14.65 -27.03 -14.14
CA GLY A 406 15.41 -25.87 -14.61
C GLY A 406 16.15 -25.09 -13.51
N SER A 407 16.17 -25.58 -12.27
CA SER A 407 16.99 -25.01 -11.20
C SER A 407 18.48 -25.21 -11.44
N ILE A 408 19.29 -24.31 -10.89
CA ILE A 408 20.75 -24.33 -11.00
C ILE A 408 21.30 -24.79 -9.65
N ASN A 409 22.05 -25.90 -9.62
CA ASN A 409 22.71 -26.34 -8.40
C ASN A 409 24.02 -25.56 -8.19
N ILE A 410 24.11 -24.80 -7.09
CA ILE A 410 25.32 -24.12 -6.65
C ILE A 410 25.48 -24.46 -5.16
N PRO A 411 26.08 -25.63 -4.82
CA PRO A 411 26.22 -26.06 -3.45
C PRO A 411 26.86 -24.97 -2.58
N TYR A 412 26.35 -24.78 -1.36
CA TYR A 412 26.91 -23.80 -0.44
C TYR A 412 28.35 -24.18 -0.07
N SER A 413 29.31 -23.40 -0.58
CA SER A 413 30.73 -23.45 -0.24
C SER A 413 31.28 -22.03 -0.26
N GLY A 414 32.33 -21.75 0.53
CA GLY A 414 32.93 -20.42 0.60
C GLY A 414 33.34 -19.86 -0.77
N ASP A 415 33.82 -20.73 -1.66
CA ASP A 415 34.32 -20.38 -2.99
C ASP A 415 33.28 -20.54 -4.11
N ALA A 416 31.99 -20.72 -3.80
CA ALA A 416 30.95 -20.95 -4.81
C ALA A 416 30.99 -19.87 -5.92
N HIS A 417 31.19 -20.30 -7.17
CA HIS A 417 31.25 -19.40 -8.32
C HIS A 417 29.86 -19.00 -8.80
N ILE A 418 29.42 -17.79 -8.42
CA ILE A 418 28.11 -17.22 -8.79
C ILE A 418 28.08 -16.53 -10.17
N SER A 419 29.21 -16.50 -10.89
CA SER A 419 29.32 -15.82 -12.19
C SER A 419 28.34 -16.35 -13.24
N CYS A 420 27.98 -17.64 -13.15
CA CYS A 420 26.97 -18.27 -14.00
C CYS A 420 25.56 -17.66 -13.84
N LEU A 421 25.29 -16.98 -12.73
CA LEU A 421 24.02 -16.32 -12.45
C LEU A 421 23.88 -14.96 -13.16
N THR A 422 24.98 -14.38 -13.67
CA THR A 422 24.97 -13.05 -14.31
C THR A 422 23.97 -12.95 -15.47
N ARG A 423 23.80 -14.03 -16.25
CA ARG A 423 22.81 -14.11 -17.35
C ARG A 423 21.35 -14.10 -16.88
N HIS A 424 21.12 -14.19 -15.58
CA HIS A 424 19.80 -14.22 -14.94
C HIS A 424 19.47 -12.93 -14.18
N LYS A 425 20.32 -11.89 -14.26
CA LYS A 425 20.01 -10.57 -13.66
C LYS A 425 18.65 -10.04 -14.13
N GLY A 426 17.89 -9.46 -13.20
CA GLY A 426 16.53 -8.95 -13.43
C GLY A 426 15.41 -9.99 -13.28
N LYS A 427 15.74 -11.29 -13.17
CA LYS A 427 14.78 -12.34 -12.80
C LYS A 427 14.60 -12.41 -11.28
N ILE A 428 13.47 -12.94 -10.81
CA ILE A 428 13.33 -13.29 -9.40
C ILE A 428 14.24 -14.48 -9.10
N MET A 429 15.15 -14.32 -8.16
CA MET A 429 16.12 -15.33 -7.77
C MET A 429 15.69 -15.97 -6.45
N VAL A 430 15.30 -17.24 -6.50
CA VAL A 430 14.83 -18.00 -5.34
C VAL A 430 15.94 -18.91 -4.87
N VAL A 431 16.55 -18.60 -3.72
CA VAL A 431 17.58 -19.42 -3.10
C VAL A 431 16.92 -20.53 -2.29
N ALA A 432 17.17 -21.78 -2.68
CA ALA A 432 16.52 -22.95 -2.10
C ALA A 432 17.56 -23.87 -1.42
N GLY A 433 17.47 -24.00 -0.09
CA GLY A 433 18.33 -24.88 0.71
C GLY A 433 17.60 -26.12 1.24
N SER A 434 18.30 -26.95 2.02
CA SER A 434 17.75 -28.19 2.60
C SER A 434 16.71 -27.94 3.72
N GLY A 435 16.51 -26.69 4.18
CA GLY A 435 15.56 -26.33 5.24
C GLY A 435 15.78 -24.93 5.79
N ARG A 436 15.35 -24.66 7.05
CA ARG A 436 15.55 -23.40 7.79
C ARG A 436 17.00 -23.23 8.31
N GLY A 437 17.99 -23.44 7.47
CA GLY A 437 19.40 -23.26 7.81
C GLY A 437 19.92 -21.85 7.47
N PRO A 438 21.01 -21.38 8.11
CA PRO A 438 21.56 -20.04 7.86
C PRO A 438 22.16 -19.90 6.46
N HIS A 439 22.56 -21.01 5.83
CA HIS A 439 23.24 -21.01 4.52
C HIS A 439 22.44 -20.30 3.42
N ALA A 440 21.10 -20.42 3.41
CA ALA A 440 20.27 -19.74 2.42
C ALA A 440 20.31 -18.22 2.60
N CYS A 441 20.29 -17.75 3.85
CA CYS A 441 20.36 -16.33 4.18
C CYS A 441 21.75 -15.76 3.87
N GLU A 442 22.82 -16.47 4.25
CA GLU A 442 24.20 -16.08 3.95
C GLU A 442 24.48 -16.02 2.45
N PHE A 443 24.04 -17.04 1.70
CA PHE A 443 24.18 -17.06 0.24
C PHE A 443 23.37 -15.95 -0.42
N SER A 444 22.15 -15.68 0.05
CA SER A 444 21.31 -14.59 -0.47
C SER A 444 21.95 -13.22 -0.20
N ARG A 445 22.53 -13.00 0.99
CA ARG A 445 23.30 -11.79 1.30
C ARG A 445 24.48 -11.61 0.35
N ARG A 446 25.21 -12.68 0.04
CA ARG A 446 26.30 -12.64 -0.95
C ARG A 446 25.82 -12.26 -2.35
N LEU A 447 24.66 -12.77 -2.80
CA LEU A 447 24.08 -12.35 -4.08
C LEU A 447 23.74 -10.86 -4.08
N VAL A 448 23.15 -10.36 -3.00
CA VAL A 448 22.79 -8.94 -2.90
C VAL A 448 24.04 -8.04 -2.86
N SER A 449 25.10 -8.43 -2.14
CA SER A 449 26.36 -7.65 -2.12
C SER A 449 27.02 -7.56 -3.51
N GLU A 450 26.74 -8.53 -4.38
CA GLU A 450 27.24 -8.60 -5.76
C GLU A 450 26.28 -7.94 -6.77
N GLY A 451 25.24 -7.26 -6.27
CA GLY A 451 24.31 -6.45 -7.05
C GLY A 451 23.21 -7.26 -7.77
N PHE A 452 22.92 -8.48 -7.33
CA PHE A 452 21.73 -9.19 -7.80
C PHE A 452 20.49 -8.64 -7.08
N SER A 453 19.49 -8.20 -7.85
CA SER A 453 18.18 -7.77 -7.35
C SER A 453 17.17 -8.93 -7.35
N ARG A 454 16.02 -8.72 -6.69
CA ARG A 454 14.89 -9.66 -6.59
C ARG A 454 15.29 -11.02 -6.00
N VAL A 455 16.24 -11.00 -5.07
CA VAL A 455 16.73 -12.19 -4.35
C VAL A 455 15.82 -12.47 -3.16
N CYS A 456 15.38 -13.72 -3.02
CA CYS A 456 14.55 -14.18 -1.91
C CYS A 456 14.90 -15.63 -1.54
N THR A 457 14.60 -16.02 -0.31
CA THR A 457 14.81 -17.40 0.18
C THR A 457 13.51 -18.19 0.13
N LEU A 458 13.57 -19.45 -0.32
CA LEU A 458 12.41 -20.34 -0.30
C LEU A 458 12.06 -20.69 1.16
N HIS A 459 10.88 -20.29 1.60
CA HIS A 459 10.42 -20.58 2.96
C HIS A 459 10.35 -22.10 3.21
N LYS A 460 10.96 -22.56 4.32
CA LYS A 460 11.13 -23.99 4.70
C LYS A 460 12.00 -24.81 3.73
N GLY A 461 12.64 -24.19 2.72
CA GLY A 461 13.55 -24.87 1.78
C GLY A 461 12.85 -25.86 0.85
N VAL A 462 13.63 -26.64 0.10
CA VAL A 462 13.09 -27.54 -0.96
C VAL A 462 12.15 -28.62 -0.41
N GLN A 463 12.25 -28.95 0.88
CA GLN A 463 11.41 -29.98 1.51
C GLN A 463 9.91 -29.69 1.39
N VAL A 464 9.52 -28.41 1.39
CA VAL A 464 8.11 -27.99 1.28
C VAL A 464 7.49 -28.35 -0.07
N LEU A 465 8.32 -28.54 -1.11
CA LEU A 465 7.88 -28.87 -2.47
C LEU A 465 7.73 -30.38 -2.69
N ARG A 466 8.04 -31.23 -1.69
CA ARG A 466 7.92 -32.69 -1.84
C ARG A 466 6.47 -33.14 -2.05
N SER A 467 5.50 -32.41 -1.53
CA SER A 467 4.08 -32.70 -1.69
C SER A 467 3.48 -32.20 -3.01
N THR A 468 4.21 -31.40 -3.78
CA THR A 468 3.65 -30.70 -4.96
C THR A 468 3.91 -31.41 -6.29
N ASN A 469 4.56 -32.59 -6.26
CA ASN A 469 5.00 -33.37 -7.42
C ASN A 469 5.87 -32.62 -8.46
N ILE A 470 6.35 -31.41 -8.14
CA ILE A 470 7.16 -30.62 -9.07
C ILE A 470 8.61 -31.08 -9.16
N LEU A 471 9.11 -31.77 -8.12
CA LEU A 471 10.50 -32.19 -8.05
C LEU A 471 10.79 -33.29 -9.07
N VAL A 472 11.79 -33.05 -9.92
CA VAL A 472 12.26 -34.00 -10.94
C VAL A 472 13.67 -34.45 -10.62
N VAL A 473 14.03 -35.65 -11.04
CA VAL A 473 15.43 -36.10 -11.06
C VAL A 473 16.12 -35.35 -12.20
N PRO A 474 17.12 -34.49 -11.91
CA PRO A 474 17.87 -33.80 -12.96
C PRO A 474 18.54 -34.81 -13.89
N ASN A 475 18.47 -34.60 -15.20
CA ASN A 475 19.26 -35.38 -16.15
C ASN A 475 20.74 -35.18 -15.82
N ALA A 476 21.50 -36.26 -15.66
CA ALA A 476 22.95 -36.19 -15.60
C ALA A 476 23.45 -35.54 -16.90
N MET A 477 23.98 -34.31 -16.81
CA MET A 477 24.74 -33.70 -17.89
C MET A 477 26.18 -34.22 -17.86
#